data_AF-A0A2V9ZHI5-F1
#
_entry.id   AF-A0A2V9ZHI5-F1
#
_cell.length_a   1.000
_cell.length_b   1.000
_cell.length_c   1.000
_cell.angle_alpha   90.00
_cell.angle_beta   90.00
_cell.angle_gamma   90.00
#
_symmetry.space_group_name_H-M   'P 1'
#
loop_
_entity.id
_entity.type
_entity.pdbx_description
1 polymer ?
#
loop_
_entity_poly.entity_id
_entity_poly.type
_entity_poly.pdbx_seq_one_letter_code
_entity_poly.pdbx_strand_id
1 'polypeptide(L)'
;MPTELRDFLTLSYDELEQLNLKAKEQRKNHVPADKIQEERLKYLSDEKRIKAVTVLFSDLEGRLHMLDYDKKFLLKSWDNLTFDGSSIRGFTAQRESDLRLKIDWSAFYWAPA
;
A
#
# COMPACT_ATOMS: atom_id res chain seq x y z
N MET A 1 -33.60 1.09 3.77
CA MET A 1 -32.34 1.40 4.48
C MET A 1 -31.63 0.09 4.73
N PRO A 2 -30.30 0.01 4.61
CA PRO A 2 -29.57 -1.18 5.02
C PRO A 2 -29.86 -1.44 6.50
N THR A 3 -30.36 -2.63 6.82
CA THR A 3 -30.72 -3.05 8.18
C THR A 3 -29.50 -3.48 9.00
N GLU A 4 -28.33 -3.58 8.37
CA GLU A 4 -27.10 -3.99 9.02
C GLU A 4 -26.33 -2.79 9.58
N LEU A 5 -25.89 -2.92 10.84
CA LEU A 5 -25.06 -1.93 11.54
C LEU A 5 -23.59 -1.94 11.09
N ARG A 6 -23.21 -2.88 10.21
CA ARG A 6 -21.84 -3.09 9.75
C ARG A 6 -21.83 -3.07 8.22
N ASP A 7 -20.88 -2.33 7.65
CA ASP A 7 -20.63 -2.27 6.21
C ASP A 7 -19.13 -2.51 5.98
N PHE A 8 -18.80 -3.77 5.69
CA PHE A 8 -17.43 -4.20 5.42
C PHE A 8 -17.20 -4.32 3.92
N LEU A 9 -15.98 -4.07 3.48
CA LEU A 9 -15.55 -4.48 2.15
C LEU A 9 -15.38 -6.00 2.16
N THR A 10 -16.29 -6.72 1.52
CA THR A 10 -16.17 -8.15 1.28
C THR A 10 -15.83 -8.35 -0.19
N LEU A 11 -14.69 -8.98 -0.46
CA LEU A 11 -14.29 -9.41 -1.79
C LEU A 11 -14.23 -10.94 -1.76
N SER A 12 -14.92 -11.59 -2.69
CA SER A 12 -14.78 -13.03 -2.89
C SER A 12 -13.36 -13.38 -3.35
N TYR A 13 -12.96 -14.65 -3.18
CA TYR A 13 -11.65 -15.09 -3.67
C TYR A 13 -11.50 -14.91 -5.19
N ASP A 14 -12.57 -15.10 -5.97
CA ASP A 14 -12.57 -14.88 -7.41
C ASP A 14 -12.34 -13.40 -7.75
N GLU A 15 -12.99 -12.47 -7.03
CA GLU A 15 -12.77 -11.03 -7.22
C GLU A 15 -11.35 -10.61 -6.80
N LEU A 16 -10.85 -11.14 -5.67
CA LEU A 16 -9.47 -10.90 -5.23
C LEU A 16 -8.46 -11.41 -6.26
N GLU A 17 -8.68 -12.60 -6.82
CA GLU A 17 -7.84 -13.17 -7.86
C GLU A 17 -7.83 -12.28 -9.10
N GLN A 18 -9.01 -11.89 -9.60
CA GLN A 18 -9.13 -11.01 -10.77
C GLN A 18 -8.39 -9.68 -10.58
N LEU A 19 -8.56 -9.02 -9.43
CA LEU A 19 -7.88 -7.77 -9.11
C LEU A 19 -6.36 -7.93 -9.06
N ASN A 20 -5.88 -8.97 -8.37
CA ASN A 20 -4.45 -9.22 -8.22
C ASN A 20 -3.78 -9.68 -9.53
N LEU A 21 -4.47 -10.48 -10.35
CA LEU A 21 -3.98 -10.88 -11.68
C LEU A 21 -3.89 -9.68 -12.63
N LYS A 22 -4.88 -8.79 -12.61
CA LYS A 22 -4.85 -7.53 -13.37
C LYS A 22 -3.65 -6.66 -12.95
N ALA A 23 -3.42 -6.48 -11.65
CA ALA A 23 -2.27 -5.72 -11.15
C ALA A 23 -0.94 -6.36 -11.55
N LYS A 24 -0.84 -7.69 -11.46
CA LYS A 24 0.32 -8.45 -11.91
C LYS A 24 0.58 -8.29 -13.41
N GLU A 25 -0.47 -8.28 -14.23
CA GLU A 25 -0.36 -8.05 -15.67
C GLU A 25 0.14 -6.64 -15.99
N GLN A 26 -0.36 -5.61 -15.32
CA GLN A 26 0.13 -4.23 -15.48
C GLN A 26 1.62 -4.12 -15.17
N ARG A 27 2.08 -4.76 -14.10
CA ARG A 27 3.50 -4.83 -13.73
C ARG A 27 4.32 -5.58 -14.80
N LYS A 28 3.83 -6.74 -15.27
CA LYS A 28 4.49 -7.55 -16.30
C LYS A 28 4.63 -6.80 -17.63
N ASN A 29 3.62 -6.02 -17.99
CA ASN A 29 3.58 -5.26 -19.23
C ASN A 29 4.31 -3.92 -19.13
N HIS A 30 4.98 -3.64 -18.01
CA HIS A 30 5.70 -2.38 -17.77
C HIS A 30 4.83 -1.14 -18.03
N VAL A 31 3.55 -1.20 -17.61
CA VAL A 31 2.66 -0.04 -17.70
C VAL A 31 3.29 1.13 -16.94
N PRO A 32 3.28 2.36 -17.50
CA PRO A 32 3.88 3.52 -16.86
C PRO A 32 3.41 3.71 -15.41
N ALA A 33 4.35 3.99 -14.51
CA ALA A 33 4.10 4.03 -13.06
C ALA A 33 3.10 5.11 -12.65
N ASP A 34 3.09 6.25 -13.36
CA ASP A 34 2.14 7.35 -13.21
C ASP A 34 0.70 6.91 -13.50
N LYS A 35 0.49 6.09 -14.53
CA LYS A 35 -0.84 5.53 -14.86
C LYS A 35 -1.32 4.56 -13.79
N ILE A 36 -0.44 3.67 -13.32
CA ILE A 36 -0.78 2.74 -12.23
C ILE A 36 -1.08 3.52 -10.96
N GLN A 37 -0.26 4.51 -10.63
CA GLN A 37 -0.45 5.39 -9.48
C GLN A 37 -1.81 6.07 -9.51
N GLU A 38 -2.18 6.70 -10.63
CA GLU A 38 -3.48 7.38 -10.77
C GLU A 38 -4.64 6.39 -10.55
N GLU A 39 -4.58 5.20 -11.15
CA GLU A 39 -5.61 4.16 -10.98
C GLU A 39 -5.73 3.71 -9.51
N ARG A 40 -4.60 3.49 -8.82
CA ARG A 40 -4.59 3.05 -7.41
C ARG A 40 -5.05 4.15 -6.46
N LEU A 41 -4.61 5.38 -6.67
CA LEU A 41 -5.06 6.54 -5.89
C LEU A 41 -6.56 6.77 -6.06
N LYS A 42 -7.07 6.63 -7.29
CA LYS A 42 -8.51 6.72 -7.55
C LYS A 42 -9.28 5.62 -6.83
N TYR A 43 -8.85 4.36 -6.95
CA TYR A 43 -9.48 3.25 -6.24
C TYR A 43 -9.53 3.47 -4.72
N LEU A 44 -8.40 3.84 -4.11
CA LEU A 44 -8.33 4.12 -2.67
C LEU A 44 -9.19 5.33 -2.28
N SER A 45 -9.33 6.32 -3.14
CA SER A 45 -10.18 7.49 -2.88
C SER A 45 -11.67 7.13 -2.93
N ASP A 46 -12.08 6.35 -3.94
CA ASP A 46 -13.47 5.99 -4.20
C ASP A 46 -13.99 4.94 -3.20
N GLU A 47 -13.14 3.99 -2.79
CA GLU A 47 -13.53 2.92 -1.88
C GLU A 47 -13.55 3.37 -0.41
N LYS A 48 -14.74 3.73 0.10
CA LYS A 48 -14.93 4.27 1.46
C LYS A 48 -14.75 3.25 2.58
N ARG A 49 -14.82 1.95 2.28
CA ARG A 49 -14.77 0.88 3.28
C ARG A 49 -13.33 0.55 3.71
N ILE A 50 -12.32 0.78 2.86
CA ILE A 50 -10.90 0.67 3.24
C ILE A 50 -10.56 1.80 4.23
N LYS A 51 -10.04 1.43 5.40
CA LYS A 51 -9.66 2.37 6.48
C LYS A 51 -8.15 2.56 6.60
N ALA A 52 -7.39 1.50 6.36
CA ALA A 52 -5.94 1.52 6.45
C ALA A 52 -5.32 0.86 5.22
N VAL A 53 -4.06 1.20 4.96
CA VAL A 53 -3.22 0.59 3.93
C VAL A 53 -1.90 0.24 4.59
N THR A 54 -1.49 -1.02 4.47
CA THR A 54 -0.19 -1.47 4.93
C THR A 54 0.85 -1.22 3.84
N VAL A 55 1.90 -0.49 4.17
CA VAL A 55 3.08 -0.32 3.31
C VAL A 55 4.18 -1.21 3.86
N LEU A 56 4.80 -1.99 2.98
CA LEU A 56 5.83 -2.95 3.34
C LEU A 56 7.16 -2.58 2.70
N PHE A 57 8.26 -2.80 3.42
CA PHE A 57 9.61 -2.68 2.89
C PHE A 57 10.52 -3.72 3.53
N SER A 58 11.61 -4.07 2.86
CA SER A 58 12.60 -5.01 3.38
C SER A 58 13.86 -4.28 3.85
N ASP A 59 14.43 -4.73 4.96
CA ASP A 59 15.76 -4.29 5.37
C ASP A 59 16.90 -5.04 4.64
N LEU A 60 18.15 -4.71 4.96
CA LEU A 60 19.32 -5.34 4.31
C LEU A 60 19.46 -6.84 4.60
N GLU A 61 18.90 -7.33 5.72
CA GLU A 61 18.87 -8.77 6.03
C GLU A 61 17.70 -9.48 5.34
N GLY A 62 16.85 -8.74 4.62
CA GLY A 62 15.66 -9.26 3.96
C GLY A 62 14.45 -9.42 4.89
N ARG A 63 14.48 -8.84 6.10
CA ARG A 63 13.31 -8.85 6.98
C ARG A 63 12.26 -7.89 6.44
N LEU A 64 11.01 -8.34 6.41
CA LEU A 64 9.89 -7.53 5.95
C LEU A 64 9.30 -6.73 7.11
N HIS A 65 9.32 -5.40 6.98
CA HIS A 65 8.72 -4.44 7.90
C HIS A 65 7.37 -3.99 7.36
N MET A 66 6.41 -3.77 8.27
CA MET A 66 5.03 -3.41 7.93
C MET A 66 4.64 -2.12 8.66
N LEU A 67 4.13 -1.15 7.91
CA LEU A 67 3.64 0.12 8.43
C LEU A 67 2.19 0.31 8.02
N ASP A 68 1.28 0.34 8.99
CA ASP A 68 -0.14 0.59 8.76
C ASP A 68 -0.42 2.09 8.78
N TYR A 69 -0.83 2.62 7.63
CA TYR A 69 -1.25 4.02 7.49
C TYR A 69 -2.77 4.11 7.47
N ASP A 70 -3.33 5.11 8.15
CA ASP A 70 -4.69 5.56 7.85
C ASP A 70 -4.76 5.96 6.37
N LYS A 71 -5.80 5.48 5.68
CA LYS A 71 -5.95 5.69 4.24
C LYS A 71 -6.01 7.18 3.87
N LYS A 72 -6.67 8.01 4.68
CA LYS A 72 -6.79 9.44 4.42
C LYS A 72 -5.45 10.16 4.59
N PHE A 73 -4.64 9.72 5.55
CA PHE A 73 -3.27 10.20 5.69
C PHE A 73 -2.43 9.81 4.47
N LEU A 74 -2.45 8.52 4.07
CA LEU A 74 -1.69 8.04 2.92
C LEU A 74 -2.03 8.82 1.65
N LEU A 75 -3.32 9.00 1.34
CA LEU A 75 -3.76 9.73 0.14
C LEU A 75 -3.26 11.18 0.08
N LYS A 76 -2.98 11.81 1.22
CA LYS A 76 -2.48 13.18 1.29
C LYS A 76 -0.95 13.30 1.28
N SER A 77 -0.25 12.22 1.65
CA SER A 77 1.18 12.29 2.00
C SER A 77 2.01 11.15 1.37
N TRP A 78 1.47 10.43 0.39
CA TRP A 78 2.12 9.26 -0.21
C TRP A 78 3.49 9.57 -0.85
N ASP A 79 3.74 10.83 -1.23
CA ASP A 79 4.99 11.32 -1.82
C ASP A 79 6.01 11.80 -0.78
N ASN A 80 5.62 11.87 0.49
CA ASN A 80 6.43 12.37 1.59
C ASN A 80 6.29 11.51 2.86
N LEU A 81 6.32 10.19 2.70
CA LEU A 81 6.35 9.25 3.81
C LEU A 81 7.77 9.13 4.38
N THR A 82 7.87 9.04 5.70
CA THR A 82 9.13 8.85 6.41
C THR A 82 9.02 7.73 7.44
N PHE A 83 10.17 7.16 7.81
CA PHE A 83 10.30 6.21 8.90
C PHE A 83 11.66 6.36 9.57
N ASP A 84 11.77 5.90 10.82
CA ASP A 84 13.01 5.87 11.57
C ASP A 84 13.87 4.66 11.16
N GLY A 85 14.91 4.93 10.38
CA GLY A 85 15.92 3.98 9.93
C GLY A 85 16.90 3.53 11.01
N SER A 86 17.02 4.25 12.13
CA SER A 86 17.90 3.83 13.23
C SER A 86 17.39 2.60 13.98
N SER A 87 16.07 2.39 13.92
CA SER A 87 15.39 1.20 14.41
C SER A 87 15.45 0.01 13.44
N ILE A 88 16.06 0.17 12.26
CA ILE A 88 16.12 -0.84 11.19
C ILE A 88 17.57 -1.30 10.99
N ARG A 89 17.79 -2.62 10.99
CA ARG A 89 19.14 -3.18 10.84
C ARG A 89 19.72 -2.83 9.47
N GLY A 90 20.93 -2.27 9.48
CA GLY A 90 21.71 -2.00 8.29
C GLY A 90 21.31 -0.73 7.52
N PHE A 91 20.39 0.10 8.02
CA PHE A 91 19.96 1.31 7.31
C PHE A 91 20.82 2.52 7.66
N THR A 92 20.61 3.14 8.83
CA THR A 92 21.37 4.33 9.22
C THR A 92 21.71 4.36 10.72
N ALA A 93 22.78 5.07 11.06
CA ALA A 93 23.07 5.41 12.45
C ALA A 93 22.07 6.46 12.96
N GLN A 94 21.86 6.53 14.28
CA GLN A 94 20.84 7.37 14.91
C GLN A 94 20.88 8.88 14.56
N ARG A 95 22.02 9.40 14.08
CA ARG A 95 22.16 10.81 13.65
C ARG A 95 21.56 11.09 12.25
N GLU A 96 21.26 10.05 11.46
CA GLU A 96 20.68 10.13 10.11
C GLU A 96 19.46 9.20 10.02
N SER A 97 18.67 9.16 11.09
CA SER A 97 17.56 8.20 11.27
C SER A 97 16.43 8.40 10.26
N ASP A 98 16.10 9.63 9.90
CA ASP A 98 14.89 9.90 9.13
C ASP A 98 15.10 9.56 7.65
N LEU A 99 14.52 8.44 7.23
CA LEU A 99 14.55 7.96 5.86
C LEU A 99 13.22 8.19 5.17
N ARG A 100 13.27 8.38 3.84
CA ARG A 100 12.07 8.49 3.02
C ARG A 100 11.61 7.13 2.53
N LEU A 101 10.30 6.91 2.59
CA LEU A 101 9.63 5.76 2.00
C LEU A 101 8.93 6.20 0.72
N LYS A 102 9.33 5.62 -0.42
CA LYS A 102 8.64 5.83 -1.70
C LYS A 102 7.77 4.62 -1.99
N ILE A 103 6.53 4.85 -2.40
CA ILE A 103 5.60 3.78 -2.74
C ILE A 103 5.91 3.25 -4.14
N ASP A 104 6.07 1.93 -4.25
CA ASP A 104 6.00 1.22 -5.53
C ASP A 104 4.54 0.84 -5.84
N TRP A 105 3.88 1.68 -6.63
CA TRP A 105 2.47 1.48 -7.01
C TRP A 105 2.25 0.23 -7.88
N SER A 106 3.29 -0.30 -8.52
CA SER A 106 3.21 -1.55 -9.29
C SER A 106 3.18 -2.80 -8.40
N ALA A 107 3.61 -2.67 -7.15
CA ALA A 107 3.60 -3.71 -6.12
C ALA A 107 2.38 -3.62 -5.18
N PHE A 108 1.20 -3.32 -5.75
CA PHE A 108 -0.06 -3.20 -5.01
C PHE A 108 -0.87 -4.50 -5.05
N TYR A 109 -1.36 -4.95 -3.90
CA TYR A 109 -2.15 -6.17 -3.76
C TYR A 109 -3.38 -5.95 -2.90
N TRP A 110 -4.46 -6.66 -3.24
CA TRP A 110 -5.62 -6.83 -2.39
C TRP A 110 -5.45 -8.10 -1.57
N ALA A 111 -5.34 -7.95 -0.25
CA ALA A 111 -5.25 -9.06 0.67
C ALA A 111 -6.66 -9.58 1.04
N PRO A 112 -6.79 -10.89 1.36
CA PRO A 112 -7.99 -11.41 2.00
C PRO A 112 -8.32 -10.65 3.29
N ALA A 113 -9.60 -10.41 3.55
CA ALA A 113 -10.13 -9.78 4.76
C ALA A 113 -10.50 -10.81 5.82
#